data_AF-L7W376-F1
#
_entry.id   AF-L7W376-F1
#
_cell.length_a   1.000
_cell.length_b   1.000
_cell.length_c   1.000
_cell.angle_alpha   90.00
_cell.angle_beta   90.00
_cell.angle_gamma   90.00
#
_symmetry.space_group_name_H-M   'P 1'
#
loop_
_entity.id
_entity.type
_entity.pdbx_description
1 polymer ?
#
loop_
_entity_poly.entity_id
_entity_poly.type
_entity_poly.pdbx_seq_one_letter_code
_entity_poly.pdbx_strand_id
1 'polypeptide(L)'
;MKIYKCINRDCFFFSFILISFLLTSCKKDTENDDLDSSLALDELLIEKTSTGTENLNISFLLDLSDRINPEKYPNPTMEFYERDAAYIKSVSTAFYSHLRGKKVRLMNDKIQVFFDPEPLNQSINKMSSNLKYSFTRKTTTLNKIDEVRKVYDSMPVEIYKLAIAVINI
;
A
#
# COMPACT_ATOMS: atom_id res chain seq x y z
N MET A 1 18.24 64.91 34.44
CA MET A 1 17.08 63.99 34.34
C MET A 1 16.18 64.45 33.20
N LYS A 2 16.27 63.83 32.01
CA LYS A 2 15.31 63.98 30.92
C LYS A 2 15.05 62.60 30.34
N ILE A 3 13.80 62.19 30.49
CA ILE A 3 13.23 60.88 30.18
C ILE A 3 12.71 60.92 28.72
N TYR A 4 13.01 59.84 28.00
CA TYR A 4 12.48 59.31 26.74
C TYR A 4 11.40 60.09 25.98
N LYS A 5 11.68 60.36 24.69
CA LYS A 5 10.67 60.54 23.64
C LYS A 5 11.32 60.37 22.25
N CYS A 6 11.22 59.17 21.68
CA CYS A 6 11.11 58.91 20.22
C CYS A 6 11.29 57.41 19.91
N ILE A 7 10.35 56.57 20.36
CA ILE A 7 10.20 55.20 19.86
C ILE A 7 8.69 54.96 19.85
N ASN A 8 7.99 55.29 18.76
CA ASN A 8 6.59 54.89 18.63
C ASN A 8 6.01 54.97 17.21
N ARG A 9 6.57 55.78 16.30
CA ARG A 9 5.98 55.89 14.94
C ARG A 9 6.51 54.84 13.95
N ASP A 10 7.80 54.53 14.01
CA ASP A 10 8.42 53.66 13.00
C ASP A 10 8.26 52.17 13.35
N CYS A 11 8.21 51.82 14.65
CA CYS A 11 7.97 50.44 15.09
C CYS A 11 6.53 49.97 14.77
N PHE A 12 5.56 50.88 14.79
CA PHE A 12 4.17 50.58 14.44
C PHE A 12 4.01 50.28 12.95
N PHE A 13 4.77 50.99 12.11
CA PHE A 13 4.77 50.80 10.65
C PHE A 13 5.37 49.45 10.26
N PHE A 14 6.48 49.05 10.89
CA PHE A 14 7.09 47.74 10.66
C PHE A 14 6.22 46.58 11.16
N SER A 15 5.50 46.76 12.28
CA SER A 15 4.56 45.75 12.78
C SER A 15 3.35 45.54 11.84
N PHE A 16 2.91 46.59 11.14
CA PHE A 16 1.76 46.51 10.22
C PHE A 16 2.12 45.81 8.90
N ILE A 17 3.36 45.99 8.42
CA ILE A 17 3.86 45.33 7.19
C ILE A 17 4.03 43.82 7.40
N LEU A 18 4.42 43.37 8.60
CA LEU A 18 4.59 41.94 8.90
C LEU A 18 3.26 41.17 8.93
N ILE A 19 2.16 41.83 9.36
CA ILE A 19 0.82 41.23 9.44
C ILE A 19 0.18 41.08 8.06
N SER A 20 0.52 41.95 7.09
CA SER A 20 -0.07 41.93 5.76
C SER A 20 0.38 40.76 4.87
N PHE A 21 1.46 40.06 5.23
CA PHE A 21 1.93 38.86 4.52
C PHE A 21 1.22 37.57 4.92
N LEU A 22 0.38 37.58 5.98
CA LEU A 22 -0.31 36.38 6.47
C LEU A 22 -1.67 36.13 5.78
N LEU A 23 -2.12 37.01 4.87
CA LEU A 23 -3.46 36.92 4.26
C LEU A 23 -3.48 36.52 2.78
N THR A 24 -2.35 36.14 2.18
CA THR A 24 -2.29 35.73 0.76
C THR A 24 -1.94 34.25 0.58
N SER A 25 -2.70 33.34 1.21
CA SER A 25 -2.72 31.94 0.80
C SER A 25 -4.14 31.38 0.83
N CYS A 26 -4.98 31.91 -0.07
CA CYS A 26 -6.21 31.27 -0.50
C CYS A 26 -6.05 30.95 -1.98
N LYS A 27 -5.63 29.71 -2.27
CA LYS A 27 -5.65 29.17 -3.63
C LYS A 27 -7.08 28.71 -3.90
N LYS A 28 -7.75 29.32 -4.89
CA LYS A 28 -9.06 28.88 -5.35
C LYS A 28 -8.83 27.76 -6.34
N ASP A 29 -9.20 26.54 -5.97
CA ASP A 29 -9.15 25.40 -6.89
C ASP A 29 -10.24 25.54 -7.94
N THR A 30 -9.84 25.44 -9.21
CA THR A 30 -10.73 25.40 -10.37
C THR A 30 -11.21 23.96 -10.53
N GLU A 31 -12.50 23.72 -10.39
CA GLU A 31 -13.16 22.49 -10.83
C GLU A 31 -12.96 22.31 -12.34
N ASN A 32 -12.47 21.13 -12.75
CA ASN A 32 -12.82 20.47 -14.00
C ASN A 32 -12.44 18.97 -13.94
N ASP A 33 -13.47 18.15 -14.13
CA ASP A 33 -13.56 16.77 -14.64
C ASP A 33 -12.59 15.66 -14.22
N ASP A 34 -13.17 14.67 -13.53
CA ASP A 34 -13.08 13.23 -13.77
C ASP A 34 -11.71 12.64 -14.11
N LEU A 35 -10.92 12.38 -13.06
CA LEU A 35 -9.95 11.28 -13.07
C LEU A 35 -9.77 10.70 -11.66
N ASP A 36 -10.21 9.45 -11.48
CA ASP A 36 -9.96 8.49 -10.40
C ASP A 36 -9.19 9.02 -9.15
N SER A 37 -9.92 9.75 -8.31
CA SER A 37 -9.43 10.36 -7.05
C SER A 37 -9.04 9.31 -5.99
N SER A 38 -9.48 8.05 -6.14
CA SER A 38 -9.29 7.00 -5.14
C SER A 38 -7.85 6.47 -5.06
N LEU A 39 -7.14 6.45 -6.20
CA LEU A 39 -5.75 5.97 -6.26
C LEU A 39 -4.73 7.02 -5.78
N ALA A 40 -5.00 8.30 -6.02
CA ALA A 40 -4.12 9.39 -5.62
C ALA A 40 -4.16 9.66 -4.11
N LEU A 41 -5.31 9.44 -3.47
CA LEU A 41 -5.44 9.60 -2.02
C LEU A 41 -4.67 8.53 -1.24
N ASP A 42 -4.63 7.30 -1.77
CA ASP A 42 -3.83 6.22 -1.17
C ASP A 42 -2.32 6.47 -1.33
N GLU A 43 -1.87 7.07 -2.43
CA GLU A 43 -0.46 7.44 -2.61
C GLU A 43 0.00 8.59 -1.69
N LEU A 44 -0.89 9.51 -1.34
CA LEU A 44 -0.60 10.62 -0.42
C LEU A 44 -0.57 10.21 1.06
N LEU A 45 -1.17 9.07 1.41
CA LEU A 45 -1.20 8.52 2.78
C LEU A 45 -0.14 7.45 3.05
N ILE A 46 0.65 7.07 2.05
CA ILE A 46 1.86 6.26 2.29
C ILE A 46 2.88 7.18 2.95
N GLU A 47 2.76 7.31 4.28
CA GLU A 47 3.82 7.83 5.11
C GLU A 47 5.05 7.00 4.75
N LYS A 48 6.09 7.65 4.22
CA LYS A 48 7.40 7.04 4.05
C LYS A 48 7.87 6.66 5.45
N THR A 49 7.50 5.46 5.86
CA THR A 49 8.10 4.80 7.01
C THR A 49 9.61 4.91 6.80
N SER A 50 10.35 5.29 7.84
CA SER A 50 11.80 5.33 7.81
C SER A 50 12.30 3.91 7.62
N THR A 51 12.19 3.38 6.40
CA THR A 51 12.45 1.99 6.13
C THR A 51 13.94 1.82 6.28
N GLY A 52 14.29 1.15 7.37
CA GLY A 52 15.66 0.82 7.69
C GLY A 52 16.31 0.07 6.54
N THR A 53 17.61 -0.11 6.65
CA THR A 53 18.41 -0.90 5.71
C THR A 53 18.07 -2.40 5.72
N GLU A 54 17.03 -2.79 6.45
CA GLU A 54 16.63 -4.18 6.67
C GLU A 54 15.95 -4.79 5.45
N ASN A 55 16.09 -6.10 5.32
CA ASN A 55 15.50 -6.89 4.25
C ASN A 55 14.27 -7.62 4.78
N LEU A 56 13.13 -7.43 4.12
CA LEU A 56 11.91 -8.15 4.43
C LEU A 56 11.83 -9.43 3.60
N ASN A 57 11.61 -10.56 4.27
CA ASN A 57 11.39 -11.86 3.66
C ASN A 57 10.10 -12.48 4.19
N ILE A 58 9.01 -12.23 3.47
CA ILE A 58 7.65 -12.55 3.89
C ILE A 58 7.18 -13.79 3.14
N SER A 59 6.64 -14.78 3.86
CA SER A 59 6.08 -15.98 3.27
C SER A 59 4.70 -16.25 3.88
N PHE A 60 3.69 -16.41 3.04
CA PHE A 60 2.37 -16.86 3.43
C PHE A 60 2.23 -18.35 3.13
N LEU A 61 1.61 -19.09 4.05
CA LEU A 61 1.11 -20.43 3.79
C LEU A 61 -0.40 -20.37 3.97
N LEU A 62 -1.13 -20.56 2.87
CA LEU A 62 -2.57 -20.44 2.80
C LEU A 62 -3.20 -21.82 2.59
N ASP A 63 -4.36 -21.99 3.19
CA ASP A 63 -5.09 -23.25 3.11
C ASP A 63 -6.11 -23.21 1.97
N LEU A 64 -6.07 -24.20 1.09
CA LEU A 64 -7.04 -24.41 0.00
C LEU A 64 -7.89 -25.69 0.18
N SER A 65 -7.91 -26.25 1.39
CA SER A 65 -8.76 -27.38 1.77
C SER A 65 -10.24 -27.00 1.74
N ASP A 66 -11.11 -27.96 2.11
CA ASP A 66 -12.55 -27.76 2.21
C ASP A 66 -12.96 -26.65 3.20
N ARG A 67 -12.06 -26.17 4.09
CA ARG A 67 -12.34 -25.08 5.03
C ARG A 67 -12.72 -23.76 4.36
N ILE A 68 -12.29 -23.52 3.11
CA ILE A 68 -12.68 -22.32 2.35
C ILE A 68 -14.10 -22.44 1.76
N ASN A 69 -14.72 -23.61 1.91
CA ASN A 69 -16.12 -23.98 1.72
C ASN A 69 -17.18 -23.04 2.35
N PRO A 70 -17.77 -22.01 1.71
CA PRO A 70 -18.75 -21.16 2.41
C PRO A 70 -20.08 -21.89 2.72
N GLU A 71 -20.44 -22.92 1.95
CA GLU A 71 -21.62 -23.75 2.21
C GLU A 71 -21.37 -24.77 3.32
N LYS A 72 -20.17 -25.35 3.34
CA LYS A 72 -19.77 -26.37 4.33
C LYS A 72 -19.41 -25.76 5.68
N TYR A 73 -18.76 -24.59 5.68
CA TYR A 73 -18.30 -23.88 6.87
C TYR A 73 -18.65 -22.38 6.81
N PRO A 74 -19.94 -22.03 6.83
CA PRO A 74 -20.37 -20.64 6.74
C PRO A 74 -19.89 -19.82 7.94
N ASN A 75 -19.52 -18.57 7.70
CA ASN A 75 -19.13 -17.65 8.77
C ASN A 75 -20.02 -16.40 8.74
N PRO A 76 -20.79 -16.12 9.81
CA PRO A 76 -21.73 -15.00 9.82
C PRO A 76 -21.07 -13.61 9.82
N THR A 77 -19.76 -13.54 10.07
CA THR A 77 -19.02 -12.27 10.04
C THR A 77 -18.38 -12.01 8.67
N MET A 78 -17.63 -12.97 8.16
CA MET A 78 -16.91 -12.88 6.87
C MET A 78 -16.35 -14.25 6.51
N GLU A 79 -16.44 -14.60 5.23
CA GLU A 79 -15.89 -15.83 4.69
C GLU A 79 -14.37 -15.94 4.92
N PHE A 80 -13.89 -17.14 5.20
CA PHE A 80 -12.47 -17.35 5.54
C PHE A 80 -11.54 -16.86 4.43
N TYR A 81 -11.88 -17.13 3.18
CA TYR A 81 -11.06 -16.75 2.03
C TYR A 81 -10.99 -15.22 1.82
N GLU A 82 -12.05 -14.49 2.14
CA GLU A 82 -12.08 -13.02 2.03
C GLU A 82 -11.18 -12.39 3.07
N ARG A 83 -11.19 -12.95 4.29
CA ARG A 83 -10.32 -12.52 5.38
C ARG A 83 -8.85 -12.73 5.05
N ASP A 84 -8.50 -13.93 4.57
CA ASP A 84 -7.14 -14.27 4.19
C ASP A 84 -6.64 -13.35 3.06
N ALA A 85 -7.47 -13.11 2.04
CA ALA A 85 -7.16 -12.17 0.97
C ALA A 85 -6.94 -10.73 1.49
N ALA A 86 -7.76 -10.26 2.43
CA ALA A 86 -7.61 -8.94 3.03
C ALA A 86 -6.32 -8.80 3.84
N TYR A 87 -5.90 -9.83 4.57
CA TYR A 87 -4.62 -9.83 5.28
C TYR A 87 -3.43 -9.80 4.34
N ILE A 88 -3.45 -10.61 3.27
CA ILE A 88 -2.40 -10.61 2.25
C ILE A 88 -2.29 -9.21 1.64
N LYS A 89 -3.42 -8.60 1.26
CA LYS A 89 -3.47 -7.23 0.73
C LYS A 89 -2.86 -6.22 1.68
N SER A 90 -3.23 -6.25 2.96
CA SER A 90 -2.70 -5.33 3.97
C SER A 90 -1.17 -5.45 4.10
N VAL A 91 -0.66 -6.67 4.20
CA VAL A 91 0.78 -6.92 4.30
C VAL A 91 1.51 -6.55 3.00
N SER A 92 0.94 -6.84 1.82
CA SER A 92 1.54 -6.47 0.55
C SER A 92 1.60 -4.96 0.34
N THR A 93 0.60 -4.21 0.82
CA THR A 93 0.62 -2.74 0.79
C THR A 93 1.73 -2.17 1.68
N ALA A 94 1.91 -2.73 2.88
CA ALA A 94 3.03 -2.36 3.75
C ALA A 94 4.39 -2.72 3.11
N PHE A 95 4.49 -3.90 2.49
CA PHE A 95 5.68 -4.33 1.77
C PHE A 95 6.00 -3.44 0.56
N TYR A 96 4.97 -3.04 -0.21
CA TYR A 96 5.10 -2.08 -1.30
C TYR A 96 5.67 -0.75 -0.80
N SER A 97 5.10 -0.21 0.28
CA SER A 97 5.56 1.03 0.91
C SER A 97 7.02 0.92 1.37
N HIS A 98 7.40 -0.23 1.93
CA HIS A 98 8.78 -0.53 2.28
C HIS A 98 9.72 -0.46 1.06
N LEU A 99 9.35 -1.12 -0.04
CA LEU A 99 10.13 -1.11 -1.28
C LEU A 99 10.26 0.30 -1.87
N ARG A 100 9.20 1.12 -1.83
CA ARG A 100 9.23 2.51 -2.34
C ARG A 100 10.14 3.42 -1.52
N GLY A 101 10.30 3.15 -0.22
CA GLY A 101 11.20 3.91 0.66
C GLY A 101 12.67 3.48 0.57
N LYS A 102 12.94 2.24 0.16
CA LYS A 102 14.28 1.63 0.21
C LYS A 102 15.12 1.92 -1.04
N LYS A 103 16.42 2.18 -0.84
CA LYS A 103 17.36 2.41 -1.95
C LYS A 103 17.61 1.11 -2.72
N VAL A 104 17.47 1.14 -4.05
CA VAL A 104 17.66 -0.03 -4.94
C VAL A 104 18.97 -0.78 -4.70
N ARG A 105 20.07 -0.06 -4.43
CA ARG A 105 21.39 -0.68 -4.15
C ARG A 105 21.41 -1.59 -2.92
N LEU A 106 20.45 -1.43 -2.00
CA LEU A 106 20.30 -2.19 -0.76
C LEU A 106 19.20 -3.27 -0.87
N MET A 107 18.56 -3.43 -2.03
CA MET A 107 17.45 -4.37 -2.21
C MET A 107 17.91 -5.82 -2.10
N ASN A 108 17.24 -6.56 -1.22
CA ASN A 108 17.35 -8.01 -1.06
C ASN A 108 16.08 -8.55 -0.38
N ASP A 109 14.93 -8.17 -0.92
CA ASP A 109 13.62 -8.36 -0.31
C ASP A 109 12.83 -9.43 -1.05
N LYS A 110 11.92 -10.11 -0.35
CA LYS A 110 11.17 -11.23 -0.89
C LYS A 110 9.77 -11.27 -0.29
N ILE A 111 8.79 -11.55 -1.13
CA ILE A 111 7.43 -11.86 -0.72
C ILE A 111 6.92 -13.03 -1.55
N GLN A 112 6.33 -14.04 -0.89
CA GLN A 112 5.88 -15.25 -1.55
C GLN A 112 4.64 -15.85 -0.87
N VAL A 113 3.77 -16.45 -1.67
CA VAL A 113 2.62 -17.21 -1.20
C VAL A 113 2.78 -18.68 -1.57
N PHE A 114 2.45 -19.56 -0.63
CA PHE A 114 2.34 -21.00 -0.79
C PHE A 114 0.93 -21.44 -0.43
N PHE A 115 0.48 -22.53 -1.04
CA PHE A 115 -0.83 -23.11 -0.81
C PHE A 115 -0.71 -24.55 -0.37
N ASP A 116 -1.57 -24.97 0.55
CA ASP A 116 -1.70 -26.35 1.04
C ASP A 116 -3.19 -26.74 1.09
N PRO A 117 -3.65 -27.80 0.40
CA PRO A 117 -2.88 -28.64 -0.52
C PRO A 117 -2.43 -27.88 -1.77
N GLU A 118 -1.42 -28.42 -2.45
CA GLU A 118 -1.01 -27.86 -3.74
C GLU A 118 -2.18 -27.92 -4.73
N PRO A 119 -2.48 -26.81 -5.45
CA PRO A 119 -3.59 -26.80 -6.38
C PRO A 119 -3.42 -27.85 -7.47
N LEU A 120 -4.42 -28.73 -7.62
CA LEU A 120 -4.42 -29.73 -8.69
C LEU A 120 -4.61 -29.09 -10.09
N ASN A 121 -5.20 -27.90 -10.13
CA ASN A 121 -5.49 -27.18 -11.36
C ASN A 121 -4.24 -26.42 -11.85
N GLN A 122 -3.79 -26.73 -13.08
CA GLN A 122 -2.64 -26.07 -13.71
C GLN A 122 -2.78 -24.55 -13.82
N SER A 123 -4.00 -24.03 -13.96
CA SER A 123 -4.26 -22.58 -13.97
C SER A 123 -3.91 -21.94 -12.63
N ILE A 124 -4.36 -22.54 -11.53
CA ILE A 124 -4.07 -22.06 -10.18
C ILE A 124 -2.56 -22.16 -9.89
N ASN A 125 -1.88 -23.21 -10.38
CA ASN A 125 -0.43 -23.31 -10.24
C ASN A 125 0.34 -22.20 -10.97
N LYS A 126 -0.11 -21.84 -12.18
CA LYS A 126 0.46 -20.70 -12.91
C LYS A 126 0.24 -19.39 -12.16
N MET A 127 -0.96 -19.15 -11.64
CA MET A 127 -1.27 -17.97 -10.83
C MET A 127 -0.44 -17.93 -9.54
N SER A 128 -0.36 -19.04 -8.81
CA SER A 128 0.47 -19.19 -7.61
C SER A 128 1.95 -18.85 -7.87
N SER A 129 2.48 -19.21 -9.04
CA SER A 129 3.86 -18.86 -9.40
C SER A 129 4.10 -17.35 -9.54
N ASN A 130 3.07 -16.60 -9.94
CA ASN A 130 3.14 -15.14 -10.04
C ASN A 130 3.09 -14.45 -8.67
N LEU A 131 2.70 -15.16 -7.60
CA LEU A 131 2.75 -14.63 -6.23
C LEU A 131 4.13 -14.76 -5.58
N LYS A 132 5.22 -14.98 -6.34
CA LYS A 132 6.58 -15.16 -5.81
C LYS A 132 7.52 -14.09 -6.35
N TYR A 133 7.69 -13.01 -5.58
CA TYR A 133 8.56 -11.89 -5.97
C TYR A 133 9.86 -11.87 -5.15
N SER A 134 10.95 -11.56 -5.85
CA SER A 134 12.26 -11.25 -5.26
C SER A 134 12.82 -9.96 -5.86
N PHE A 135 13.29 -9.09 -4.98
CA PHE A 135 13.85 -7.78 -5.27
C PHE A 135 15.32 -7.77 -4.89
N THR A 136 16.19 -7.67 -5.89
CA THR A 136 17.63 -7.55 -5.68
C THR A 136 18.13 -6.27 -6.33
N ARG A 137 19.34 -5.83 -5.97
CA ARG A 137 20.00 -4.68 -6.63
C ARG A 137 20.06 -4.78 -8.16
N LYS A 138 20.03 -5.99 -8.73
CA LYS A 138 20.17 -6.24 -10.17
C LYS A 138 18.83 -6.34 -10.91
N THR A 139 17.79 -6.78 -10.21
CA THR A 139 16.51 -7.18 -10.82
C THR A 139 15.35 -6.24 -10.48
N THR A 140 15.57 -5.28 -9.58
CA THR A 140 14.54 -4.36 -9.12
C THR A 140 14.40 -3.18 -10.08
N THR A 141 13.17 -2.96 -10.54
CA THR A 141 12.74 -1.78 -11.30
C THR A 141 11.50 -1.19 -10.65
N LEU A 142 11.20 0.09 -10.90
CA LEU A 142 9.99 0.73 -10.38
C LEU A 142 8.73 0.00 -10.83
N ASN A 143 8.65 -0.37 -12.12
CA ASN A 143 7.53 -1.13 -12.67
C ASN A 143 7.30 -2.45 -11.91
N LYS A 144 8.37 -3.17 -11.56
CA LYS A 144 8.27 -4.42 -10.80
C LYS A 144 7.76 -4.19 -9.37
N ILE A 145 8.11 -3.07 -8.76
CA ILE A 145 7.59 -2.69 -7.43
C ILE A 145 6.09 -2.39 -7.53
N ASP A 146 5.68 -1.63 -8.55
CA ASP A 146 4.27 -1.27 -8.76
C ASP A 146 3.40 -2.47 -9.19
N GLU A 147 4.00 -3.46 -9.87
CA GLU A 147 3.35 -4.72 -10.23
C GLU A 147 2.93 -5.55 -9.01
N VAL A 148 3.77 -5.62 -7.97
CA VAL A 148 3.49 -6.41 -6.76
C VAL A 148 2.17 -6.01 -6.12
N ARG A 149 1.89 -4.71 -6.01
CA ARG A 149 0.63 -4.22 -5.44
C ARG A 149 -0.56 -4.73 -6.25
N LYS A 150 -0.51 -4.58 -7.57
CA LYS A 150 -1.59 -5.02 -8.47
C LYS A 150 -1.84 -6.52 -8.38
N VAL A 151 -0.77 -7.31 -8.39
CA VAL A 151 -0.87 -8.78 -8.34
C VAL A 151 -1.41 -9.26 -7.00
N TYR A 152 -0.95 -8.69 -5.89
CA TYR A 152 -1.42 -9.08 -4.56
C TYR A 152 -2.84 -8.56 -4.22
N ASP A 153 -3.31 -7.52 -4.89
CA ASP A 153 -4.67 -6.98 -4.70
C ASP A 153 -5.77 -7.90 -5.28
N SER A 154 -5.52 -8.58 -6.39
CA SER A 154 -6.56 -9.37 -7.10
C SER A 154 -6.31 -10.87 -7.11
N MET A 155 -5.06 -11.30 -7.29
CA MET A 155 -4.75 -12.70 -7.59
C MET A 155 -5.09 -13.68 -6.44
N PRO A 156 -4.85 -13.36 -5.15
CA PRO A 156 -5.28 -14.25 -4.06
C PRO A 156 -6.78 -14.52 -4.08
N VAL A 157 -7.61 -13.50 -4.34
CA VAL A 157 -9.07 -13.63 -4.43
C VAL A 157 -9.47 -14.54 -5.59
N GLU A 158 -8.84 -14.39 -6.76
CA GLU A 158 -9.12 -15.22 -7.92
C GLU A 158 -8.73 -16.69 -7.68
N ILE A 159 -7.60 -16.94 -7.02
CA ILE A 159 -7.18 -18.30 -6.65
C ILE A 159 -8.20 -18.97 -5.74
N TYR A 160 -8.68 -18.27 -4.71
CA TYR A 160 -9.72 -18.81 -3.82
C TYR A 160 -11.03 -19.08 -4.56
N LYS A 161 -11.48 -18.17 -5.43
CA LYS A 161 -12.69 -18.38 -6.23
C LYS A 161 -12.59 -19.62 -7.11
N LEU A 162 -11.44 -19.82 -7.76
CA LEU A 162 -11.20 -21.02 -8.57
C LEU A 162 -11.15 -22.29 -7.72
N ALA A 163 -10.54 -22.24 -6.52
CA ALA A 163 -10.50 -23.37 -5.61
C ALA A 163 -11.90 -23.76 -5.09
N ILE A 164 -12.70 -22.78 -4.66
CA ILE A 164 -14.09 -22.99 -4.22
C ILE A 164 -14.93 -23.62 -5.34
N ALA A 165 -14.78 -23.13 -6.57
CA ALA A 165 -15.50 -23.67 -7.73
C ALA A 165 -15.16 -25.14 -8.01
N VAL A 166 -13.94 -25.60 -7.71
CA VAL A 166 -13.55 -27.01 -7.85
C VAL A 166 -14.10 -27.87 -6.71
N ILE A 167 -14.21 -27.34 -5.49
CA ILE A 167 -14.72 -28.07 -4.32
C ILE A 167 -16.24 -28.30 -4.42
N ASN A 168 -16.97 -27.39 -5.06
CA ASN A 168 -18.43 -27.44 -5.19
C ASN A 168 -18.93 -28.34 -6.34
N ILE A 169 -18.03 -29.02 -7.06
CA ILE A 169 -18.33 -30.00 -8.11
C ILE A 169 -18.16 -31.41 -7.55
#